data_AF-A0A524GRV0-F1
#
_entry.id   AF-A0A524GRV0-F1
#
_cell.length_a   1.000
_cell.length_b   1.000
_cell.length_c   1.000
_cell.angle_alpha   90.00
_cell.angle_beta   90.00
_cell.angle_gamma   90.00
#
_symmetry.space_group_name_H-M   'P 1'
#
loop_
_entity.id
_entity.type
_entity.pdbx_description
1 polymer ?
#
loop_
_entity_poly.entity_id
_entity_poly.type
_entity_poly.pdbx_seq_one_letter_code
_entity_poly.pdbx_strand_id
1 'polypeptide(L)'
;MATWNTGWEIEFPAQTADEILLALVVRDLIHGASYDVEAEETGAEFAVDYSAGDELEDGTYRLLLMAEVEGPEDAALVGSFTEQSIDEVFDEAEALVAERTPLTSLPLNQLRFEAVPEDEERWDLVIPDWLAPDDAEVPFGFRSFDKASGKPVPDNAALDAHGRVIAVPFEDQVLFVGIPAPQEHDDPGDDS
;
A
#
# COMPACT_ATOMS: atom_id res chain seq x y z
N MET A 1 -21.91 4.85 -16.45
CA MET A 1 -21.74 6.24 -16.89
C MET A 1 -20.53 6.28 -17.82
N ALA A 2 -19.84 7.41 -18.03
CA ALA A 2 -18.53 7.37 -18.68
C ALA A 2 -17.47 7.04 -17.63
N THR A 3 -16.48 6.21 -18.00
CA THR A 3 -15.33 5.89 -17.16
C THR A 3 -14.12 6.65 -17.70
N TRP A 4 -13.35 7.28 -16.81
CA TRP A 4 -12.13 8.01 -17.16
C TRP A 4 -11.08 7.82 -16.07
N ASN A 5 -9.82 8.06 -16.43
CA ASN A 5 -8.68 7.84 -15.53
C ASN A 5 -7.95 9.14 -15.25
N THR A 6 -7.46 9.25 -14.02
CA THR A 6 -6.55 10.32 -13.58
C THR A 6 -5.50 9.75 -12.64
N GLY A 7 -4.41 10.49 -12.41
CA GLY A 7 -3.36 10.04 -11.50
C GLY A 7 -2.54 11.20 -10.94
N TRP A 8 -1.86 10.91 -9.83
CA TRP A 8 -1.04 11.83 -9.07
C TRP A 8 0.26 11.15 -8.64
N GLU A 9 1.31 11.95 -8.54
CA GLU A 9 2.56 11.56 -7.92
C GLU A 9 2.67 12.31 -6.61
N ILE A 10 2.71 11.57 -5.49
CA ILE A 10 2.80 12.15 -4.15
C ILE A 10 4.16 11.78 -3.56
N GLU A 11 4.93 12.78 -3.17
CA GLU A 11 6.30 12.60 -2.69
C GLU A 11 6.36 12.61 -1.17
N PHE A 12 7.00 11.60 -0.60
CA PHE A 12 7.29 11.50 0.82
C PHE A 12 8.81 11.53 1.06
N PRO A 13 9.26 12.12 2.18
CA PRO A 13 10.65 11.96 2.58
C PRO A 13 10.94 10.45 2.80
N ALA A 14 12.13 10.00 2.44
CA ALA A 14 12.58 8.62 2.66
C ALA A 14 13.99 8.58 3.25
N GLN A 15 14.28 9.50 4.18
CA GLN A 15 15.58 9.65 4.82
C GLN A 15 15.74 8.74 6.04
N THR A 16 14.64 8.18 6.55
CA THR A 16 14.62 7.24 7.67
C THR A 16 13.72 6.04 7.38
N ALA A 17 13.96 4.93 8.08
CA ALA A 17 13.11 3.75 7.95
C ALA A 17 11.66 3.99 8.41
N ASP A 18 11.46 4.86 9.42
CA ASP A 18 10.10 5.20 9.89
C ASP A 18 9.33 6.02 8.83
N GLU A 19 10.00 6.88 8.07
CA GLU A 19 9.38 7.62 6.96
C GLU A 19 8.97 6.69 5.81
N ILE A 20 9.85 5.74 5.44
CA ILE A 20 9.52 4.72 4.42
C ILE A 20 8.39 3.81 4.90
N LEU A 21 8.41 3.40 6.17
CA LEU A 21 7.33 2.62 6.78
C LEU A 21 5.99 3.34 6.65
N LEU A 22 5.92 4.62 7.03
CA LEU A 22 4.70 5.40 6.94
C LEU A 22 4.20 5.48 5.50
N ALA A 23 5.08 5.79 4.55
CA ALA A 23 4.74 5.87 3.13
C ALA A 23 4.18 4.54 2.58
N LEU A 24 4.78 3.41 2.96
CA LEU A 24 4.30 2.08 2.56
C LEU A 24 2.95 1.72 3.16
N VAL A 25 2.68 2.13 4.40
CA VAL A 25 1.37 1.93 5.04
C VAL A 25 0.31 2.78 4.33
N VAL A 26 0.59 4.04 4.03
CA VAL A 26 -0.32 4.90 3.24
C VAL A 26 -0.63 4.26 1.89
N ARG A 27 0.40 3.74 1.21
CA ARG A 27 0.23 3.03 -0.06
C ARG A 27 -0.64 1.78 0.08
N ASP A 28 -0.46 0.98 1.13
CA ASP A 28 -1.28 -0.20 1.40
C ASP A 28 -2.76 0.15 1.65
N LEU A 29 -3.02 1.19 2.44
CA LEU A 29 -4.38 1.63 2.77
C LEU A 29 -5.15 2.16 1.56
N ILE A 30 -4.48 2.90 0.66
CA ILE A 30 -5.14 3.48 -0.52
C ILE A 30 -5.24 2.50 -1.69
N HIS A 31 -4.36 1.50 -1.78
CA HIS A 31 -4.38 0.54 -2.90
C HIS A 31 -5.64 -0.33 -2.82
N GLY A 32 -6.48 -0.29 -3.87
CA GLY A 32 -7.73 -1.03 -3.92
C GLY A 32 -8.88 -0.38 -3.14
N ALA A 33 -8.68 0.82 -2.59
CA ALA A 33 -9.75 1.56 -1.94
C ALA A 33 -10.77 2.05 -2.99
N SER A 34 -12.06 1.85 -2.71
CA SER A 34 -13.16 2.22 -3.58
C SER A 34 -14.16 3.08 -2.81
N TYR A 35 -14.67 4.14 -3.45
CA TYR A 35 -15.59 5.08 -2.82
C TYR A 35 -16.72 5.48 -3.75
N ASP A 36 -17.95 5.42 -3.24
CA ASP A 36 -19.12 6.08 -3.83
C ASP A 36 -19.29 7.46 -3.18
N VAL A 37 -19.21 8.52 -3.98
CA VAL A 37 -19.16 9.91 -3.50
C VAL A 37 -20.34 10.72 -4.03
N GLU A 38 -21.07 11.38 -3.14
CA GLU A 38 -22.00 12.46 -3.46
C GLU A 38 -21.40 13.80 -3.00
N ALA A 39 -21.01 14.64 -3.94
CA ALA A 39 -20.41 15.94 -3.64
C ALA A 39 -21.46 16.89 -3.02
N GLU A 40 -21.30 17.21 -1.73
CA GLU A 40 -22.28 18.00 -0.96
C GLU A 40 -22.64 19.36 -1.60
N GLU A 41 -21.67 20.02 -2.25
CA GLU A 41 -21.86 21.35 -2.83
C GLU A 41 -22.61 21.35 -4.17
N THR A 42 -22.46 20.28 -4.96
CA THR A 42 -22.96 20.21 -6.34
C THR A 42 -24.06 19.17 -6.54
N GLY A 43 -24.17 18.20 -5.61
CA GLY A 43 -24.99 17.00 -5.76
C GLY A 43 -24.48 16.07 -6.86
N ALA A 44 -23.22 16.20 -7.28
CA ALA A 44 -22.63 15.31 -8.27
C ALA A 44 -22.28 13.98 -7.63
N GLU A 45 -22.68 12.89 -8.29
CA GLU A 45 -22.35 11.52 -7.88
C GLU A 45 -21.24 10.97 -8.77
N PHE A 46 -20.24 10.35 -8.16
CA PHE A 46 -19.19 9.61 -8.86
C PHE A 46 -18.67 8.46 -7.98
N ALA A 47 -18.20 7.39 -8.62
CA ALA A 47 -17.44 6.34 -7.97
C ALA A 47 -15.96 6.47 -8.34
N VAL A 48 -15.07 6.18 -7.39
CA VAL A 48 -13.62 6.19 -7.61
C VAL A 48 -12.97 4.94 -7.05
N ASP A 49 -12.23 4.25 -7.90
CA ASP A 49 -11.42 3.08 -7.57
C ASP A 49 -9.93 3.45 -7.65
N TYR A 50 -9.22 3.35 -6.53
CA TYR A 50 -7.80 3.66 -6.46
C TYR A 50 -6.94 2.42 -6.68
N SER A 51 -5.85 2.62 -7.41
CA SER A 51 -4.70 1.72 -7.45
C SER A 51 -3.45 2.54 -7.16
N ALA A 52 -2.54 1.96 -6.39
CA ALA A 52 -1.31 2.63 -5.98
C ALA A 52 -0.09 1.75 -6.19
N GLY A 53 0.95 2.32 -6.79
CA GLY A 53 2.29 1.74 -6.84
C GLY A 53 3.31 2.66 -6.20
N ASP A 54 4.57 2.25 -6.18
CA ASP A 54 5.63 3.01 -5.53
C ASP A 54 7.02 2.93 -6.17
N GLU A 55 7.76 4.01 -6.03
CA GLU A 55 9.16 4.13 -6.45
C GLU A 55 10.00 4.81 -5.38
N LEU A 56 11.31 4.51 -5.35
CA LEU A 56 12.28 5.16 -4.47
C LEU A 56 13.48 5.64 -5.28
N GLU A 57 13.68 6.95 -5.34
CA GLU A 57 14.81 7.58 -6.05
C GLU A 57 15.40 8.71 -5.20
N ASP A 58 16.74 8.75 -5.09
CA ASP A 58 17.49 9.82 -4.43
C ASP A 58 17.00 10.22 -3.01
N GLY A 59 16.50 9.24 -2.23
CA GLY A 59 15.99 9.47 -0.87
C GLY A 59 14.59 10.09 -0.81
N THR A 60 13.86 10.05 -1.93
CA THR A 60 12.46 10.46 -2.06
C THR A 60 11.63 9.23 -2.43
N TYR A 61 10.64 8.93 -1.62
CA TYR A 61 9.63 7.93 -1.95
C TYR A 61 8.55 8.61 -2.78
N ARG A 62 8.11 7.99 -3.87
CA ARG A 62 7.02 8.48 -4.71
C ARG A 62 5.89 7.46 -4.72
N LEU A 63 4.74 7.87 -4.22
CA LEU A 63 3.47 7.16 -4.38
C LEU A 63 2.89 7.49 -5.75
N LEU A 64 2.66 6.47 -6.56
CA LEU A 64 2.04 6.56 -7.87
C LEU A 64 0.57 6.21 -7.73
N LEU A 65 -0.28 7.22 -7.52
CA LEU A 65 -1.72 7.03 -7.32
C LEU A 65 -2.46 7.16 -8.64
N MET A 66 -3.25 6.15 -8.98
CA MET A 66 -4.13 6.13 -10.14
C MET A 66 -5.58 5.94 -9.67
N ALA A 67 -6.50 6.70 -10.26
CA ALA A 67 -7.93 6.58 -10.03
C ALA A 67 -8.64 6.25 -11.34
N GLU A 68 -9.44 5.18 -11.32
CA GLU A 68 -10.52 4.95 -12.28
C GLU A 68 -11.79 5.59 -11.73
N VAL A 69 -12.44 6.45 -12.51
CA VAL A 69 -13.60 7.22 -12.07
C VAL A 69 -14.81 6.91 -12.96
N GLU A 70 -15.90 6.48 -12.34
CA GLU A 70 -17.21 6.41 -12.98
C GLU A 70 -18.04 7.63 -12.59
N GLY A 71 -18.27 8.55 -13.53
CA GLY A 71 -19.03 9.76 -13.23
C GLY A 71 -18.77 10.91 -14.22
N PRO A 72 -19.15 12.14 -13.85
CA PRO A 72 -18.77 13.33 -14.60
C PRO A 72 -17.24 13.47 -14.69
N GLU A 73 -16.75 13.89 -15.86
CA GLU A 73 -15.32 14.18 -16.06
C GLU A 73 -14.98 15.56 -15.44
N ASP A 74 -14.85 15.58 -14.12
CA ASP A 74 -14.48 16.75 -13.32
C ASP A 74 -13.23 16.46 -12.47
N ALA A 75 -12.06 16.61 -13.10
CA ALA A 75 -10.77 16.36 -12.47
C ALA A 75 -10.48 17.26 -11.26
N ALA A 76 -11.09 18.44 -11.18
CA ALA A 76 -10.91 19.32 -10.03
C ALA A 76 -11.68 18.81 -8.82
N LEU A 77 -12.94 18.39 -9.02
CA LEU A 77 -13.76 17.78 -7.97
C LEU A 77 -13.11 16.50 -7.43
N VAL A 78 -12.72 15.58 -8.33
CA VAL A 78 -12.05 14.33 -7.93
C VAL A 78 -10.73 14.63 -7.25
N GLY A 79 -9.94 15.57 -7.76
CA GLY A 79 -8.68 15.97 -7.13
C GLY A 79 -8.86 16.47 -5.69
N SER A 80 -9.87 17.30 -5.42
CA SER A 80 -10.15 17.77 -4.04
C SER A 80 -10.61 16.64 -3.13
N PHE A 81 -11.43 15.71 -3.63
CA PHE A 81 -11.80 14.51 -2.87
C PHE A 81 -10.57 13.66 -2.56
N THR A 82 -9.73 13.37 -3.56
CA THR A 82 -8.50 12.59 -3.39
C THR A 82 -7.54 13.23 -2.39
N GLU A 83 -7.33 14.55 -2.43
CA GLU A 83 -6.49 15.24 -1.44
C GLU A 83 -7.01 15.02 -0.02
N GLN A 84 -8.32 15.16 0.20
CA GLN A 84 -8.93 14.91 1.50
C GLN A 84 -8.78 13.44 1.93
N SER A 85 -9.07 12.48 1.04
CA SER A 85 -8.93 11.05 1.33
C SER A 85 -7.50 10.68 1.70
N ILE A 86 -6.50 11.28 1.03
CA ILE A 86 -5.09 11.04 1.35
C ILE A 86 -4.74 11.58 2.73
N ASP A 87 -5.20 12.78 3.11
CA ASP A 87 -4.99 13.33 4.46
C ASP A 87 -5.59 12.40 5.54
N GLU A 88 -6.78 11.85 5.31
CA GLU A 88 -7.43 10.90 6.23
C GLU A 88 -6.65 9.57 6.34
N VAL A 89 -6.19 9.04 5.19
CA VAL A 89 -5.33 7.85 5.15
C VAL A 89 -4.00 8.10 5.86
N PHE A 90 -3.45 9.31 5.78
CA PHE A 90 -2.25 9.69 6.51
C PHE A 90 -2.43 9.60 8.02
N ASP A 91 -3.51 10.18 8.54
CA ASP A 91 -3.83 10.15 9.97
C ASP A 91 -4.02 8.70 10.47
N GLU A 92 -4.69 7.85 9.70
CA GLU A 92 -4.82 6.42 10.02
C GLU A 92 -3.46 5.71 10.01
N ALA A 93 -2.66 5.91 8.96
CA ALA A 93 -1.35 5.30 8.83
C ALA A 93 -0.44 5.67 10.01
N GLU A 94 -0.44 6.93 10.45
CA GLU A 94 0.31 7.37 11.63
C GLU A 94 -0.14 6.62 12.91
N ALA A 95 -1.45 6.45 13.10
CA ALA A 95 -2.00 5.71 14.23
C ALA A 95 -1.57 4.22 14.21
N LEU A 96 -1.66 3.55 13.06
CA LEU A 96 -1.25 2.16 12.89
C LEU A 96 0.27 2.00 13.11
N VAL A 97 1.08 2.90 12.57
CA VAL A 97 2.55 2.90 12.74
C VAL A 97 2.96 3.16 14.18
N ALA A 98 2.18 3.93 14.96
CA ALA A 98 2.43 4.13 16.38
C ALA A 98 2.28 2.83 17.21
N GLU A 99 1.45 1.89 16.74
CA GLU A 99 1.20 0.59 17.37
C GLU A 99 2.09 -0.54 16.80
N ARG A 100 3.07 -0.19 15.97
CA ARG A 100 3.92 -1.15 15.28
C ARG A 100 4.69 -2.11 16.21
N THR A 101 4.85 -3.34 15.74
CA THR A 101 5.64 -4.39 16.39
C THR A 101 6.83 -4.78 15.49
N PRO A 102 8.09 -4.47 15.89
CA PRO A 102 9.26 -4.94 15.16
C PRO A 102 9.34 -6.48 15.19
N LEU A 103 9.49 -7.13 14.03
CA LEU A 103 9.52 -8.60 13.93
C LEU A 103 10.95 -9.12 13.76
N THR A 104 11.58 -8.76 12.65
CA THR A 104 12.93 -9.19 12.32
C THR A 104 13.59 -8.18 11.38
N SER A 105 14.91 -8.27 11.27
CA SER A 105 15.70 -7.49 10.31
C SER A 105 16.73 -8.39 9.67
N LEU A 106 16.86 -8.28 8.35
CA LEU A 106 17.83 -9.02 7.57
C LEU A 106 18.56 -8.09 6.60
N PRO A 107 19.85 -8.35 6.32
CA PRO A 107 20.53 -7.69 5.21
C PRO A 107 19.80 -7.94 3.89
N LEU A 108 19.64 -6.89 3.08
CA LEU A 108 18.99 -7.00 1.77
C LEU A 108 19.70 -8.05 0.89
N ASN A 109 21.02 -8.17 1.00
CA ASN A 109 21.80 -9.16 0.26
C ASN A 109 21.57 -10.62 0.71
N GLN A 110 20.91 -10.86 1.84
CA GLN A 110 20.47 -12.18 2.31
C GLN A 110 19.06 -12.54 1.84
N LEU A 111 18.28 -11.56 1.38
CA LEU A 111 16.96 -11.78 0.82
C LEU A 111 17.02 -11.95 -0.70
N ARG A 112 16.08 -12.73 -1.22
CA ARG A 112 15.70 -12.74 -2.64
C ARG A 112 14.19 -12.59 -2.74
N PHE A 113 13.74 -11.91 -3.78
CA PHE A 113 12.33 -11.71 -4.08
C PHE A 113 11.99 -12.61 -5.27
N GLU A 114 10.92 -13.37 -5.15
CA GLU A 114 10.47 -14.33 -6.16
C GLU A 114 8.99 -14.14 -6.41
N ALA A 115 8.58 -14.21 -7.68
CA ALA A 115 7.16 -14.27 -8.04
C ALA A 115 6.52 -15.52 -7.44
N VAL A 116 5.27 -15.40 -7.00
CA VAL A 116 4.47 -16.50 -6.44
C VAL A 116 3.17 -16.64 -7.22
N PRO A 117 2.58 -17.83 -7.30
CA PRO A 117 1.26 -17.99 -7.91
C PRO A 117 0.16 -17.37 -7.03
N GLU A 118 -0.99 -17.04 -7.64
CA GLU A 118 -2.15 -16.39 -6.99
C GLU A 118 -2.59 -17.11 -5.69
N ASP A 119 -2.53 -18.45 -5.65
CA ASP A 119 -2.92 -19.24 -4.47
C ASP A 119 -1.91 -19.20 -3.31
N GLU A 120 -0.72 -18.67 -3.55
CA GLU A 120 0.33 -18.45 -2.54
C GLU A 120 0.52 -16.96 -2.18
N GLU A 121 -0.25 -16.06 -2.79
CA GLU A 121 -0.22 -14.63 -2.48
C GLU A 121 -0.53 -14.34 -1.01
N ARG A 122 0.09 -13.28 -0.51
CA ARG A 122 -0.03 -12.85 0.88
C ARG A 122 -0.41 -11.39 0.92
N TRP A 123 -1.71 -11.11 0.92
CA TRP A 123 -2.25 -9.74 0.99
C TRP A 123 -1.93 -9.05 2.32
N ASP A 124 -1.53 -9.82 3.34
CA ASP A 124 -1.05 -9.33 4.62
C ASP A 124 0.45 -9.00 4.62
N LEU A 125 1.15 -9.13 3.49
CA LEU A 125 2.55 -8.78 3.32
C LEU A 125 2.69 -7.63 2.32
N VAL A 126 3.19 -6.48 2.79
CA VAL A 126 3.43 -5.30 1.97
C VAL A 126 4.93 -5.22 1.65
N ILE A 127 5.28 -5.34 0.37
CA ILE A 127 6.65 -5.20 -0.13
C ILE A 127 6.66 -4.08 -1.18
N PRO A 128 7.65 -3.17 -1.14
CA PRO A 128 7.79 -2.14 -2.16
C PRO A 128 7.90 -2.70 -3.58
N ASP A 129 7.27 -2.03 -4.54
CA ASP A 129 7.20 -2.50 -5.93
C ASP A 129 8.57 -2.52 -6.59
N TRP A 130 9.48 -1.61 -6.22
CA TRP A 130 10.84 -1.58 -6.77
C TRP A 130 11.70 -2.80 -6.37
N LEU A 131 11.22 -3.66 -5.47
CA LEU A 131 11.85 -4.94 -5.12
C LEU A 131 11.23 -6.13 -5.85
N ALA A 132 10.13 -5.94 -6.58
CA ALA A 132 9.49 -6.98 -7.35
C ALA A 132 10.41 -7.48 -8.47
N PRO A 133 10.46 -8.80 -8.73
CA PRO A 133 11.09 -9.32 -9.93
C PRO A 133 10.26 -8.98 -11.18
N ASP A 134 10.90 -8.92 -12.35
CA ASP A 134 10.28 -8.50 -13.61
C ASP A 134 9.02 -9.30 -14.02
N ASP A 135 8.87 -10.53 -13.52
CA ASP A 135 7.77 -11.46 -13.83
C ASP A 135 6.66 -11.52 -12.76
N ALA A 136 6.75 -10.70 -11.70
CA ALA A 136 5.74 -10.63 -10.66
C ALA A 136 4.58 -9.70 -11.02
N GLU A 137 3.38 -10.05 -10.54
CA GLU A 137 2.24 -9.14 -10.51
C GLU A 137 2.33 -8.29 -9.24
N VAL A 138 2.40 -6.97 -9.39
CA VAL A 138 2.45 -6.05 -8.25
C VAL A 138 1.04 -5.69 -7.78
N PRO A 139 0.81 -5.56 -6.46
CA PRO A 139 1.82 -5.63 -5.40
C PRO A 139 1.93 -7.00 -4.71
N PHE A 140 1.03 -7.95 -4.97
CA PHE A 140 0.88 -9.16 -4.14
C PHE A 140 1.54 -10.43 -4.71
N GLY A 141 1.84 -10.45 -6.01
CA GLY A 141 2.33 -11.61 -6.76
C GLY A 141 3.80 -11.96 -6.53
N PHE A 142 4.41 -11.51 -5.43
CA PHE A 142 5.78 -11.87 -5.06
C PHE A 142 6.02 -11.88 -3.56
N ARG A 143 7.10 -12.56 -3.16
CA ARG A 143 7.46 -12.74 -1.75
C ARG A 143 8.96 -12.75 -1.52
N SER A 144 9.38 -12.34 -0.33
CA SER A 144 10.77 -12.43 0.12
C SER A 144 11.10 -13.79 0.75
N PHE A 145 12.29 -14.29 0.41
CA PHE A 145 12.85 -15.54 0.91
C PHE A 145 14.28 -15.33 1.41
N ASP A 146 14.63 -16.00 2.51
CA ASP A 146 16.02 -16.09 2.94
C ASP A 146 16.83 -16.95 1.95
N LYS A 147 17.91 -16.38 1.41
CA LYS A 147 18.73 -17.03 0.39
C LYS A 147 19.35 -18.35 0.88
N ALA A 148 19.72 -18.43 2.15
CA ALA A 148 20.44 -19.58 2.70
C ALA A 148 19.52 -20.78 2.94
N SER A 149 18.35 -20.55 3.53
CA SER A 149 17.40 -21.59 3.91
C SER A 149 16.32 -21.83 2.86
N GLY A 150 16.09 -20.87 1.95
CA GLY A 150 14.99 -20.89 0.99
C GLY A 150 13.60 -20.76 1.62
N LYS A 151 13.53 -20.36 2.90
CA LYS A 151 12.26 -20.18 3.60
C LYS A 151 11.72 -18.76 3.40
N PRO A 152 10.39 -18.59 3.35
CA PRO A 152 9.81 -17.27 3.29
C PRO A 152 10.17 -16.46 4.55
N VAL A 153 10.41 -15.18 4.36
CA VAL A 153 10.60 -14.20 5.43
C VAL A 153 9.75 -12.98 5.11
N PRO A 154 8.75 -12.61 5.93
CA PRO A 154 8.33 -13.28 7.16
C PRO A 154 7.75 -14.67 6.86
N ASP A 155 7.78 -15.56 7.86
CA ASP A 155 7.06 -16.83 7.75
C ASP A 155 5.54 -16.61 7.89
N ASN A 156 4.75 -17.61 7.50
CA ASN A 156 3.28 -17.49 7.54
C ASN A 156 2.76 -17.24 8.96
N ALA A 157 3.40 -17.79 10.00
CA ALA A 157 2.95 -17.61 11.36
C ALA A 157 3.12 -16.16 11.84
N ALA A 158 4.19 -15.48 11.40
CA ALA A 158 4.35 -14.05 11.64
C ALA A 158 3.28 -13.24 10.90
N LEU A 159 3.04 -13.55 9.62
CA LEU A 159 2.00 -12.87 8.84
C LEU A 159 0.61 -13.04 9.48
N ASP A 160 0.22 -14.28 9.81
CA ASP A 160 -1.08 -14.61 10.43
C ASP A 160 -1.27 -13.97 11.83
N ALA A 161 -0.20 -13.49 12.48
CA ALA A 161 -0.24 -12.90 13.81
C ALA A 161 -0.45 -11.36 13.79
N HIS A 162 -0.38 -10.73 12.62
CA HIS A 162 -0.51 -9.30 12.43
C HIS A 162 -1.59 -8.98 11.40
N GLY A 163 -2.08 -7.74 11.37
CA GLY A 163 -3.04 -7.34 10.33
C GLY A 163 -2.34 -7.11 8.99
N ARG A 164 -1.17 -6.47 9.05
CA ARG A 164 -0.21 -6.39 7.95
C ARG A 164 1.21 -6.57 8.49
N VAL A 165 2.10 -7.05 7.64
CA VAL A 165 3.54 -7.00 7.85
C VAL A 165 4.19 -6.22 6.70
N ILE A 166 4.89 -5.15 7.04
CA ILE A 166 5.53 -4.26 6.09
C ILE A 166 7.02 -4.61 6.00
N ALA A 167 7.51 -4.85 4.78
CA ALA A 167 8.93 -4.94 4.49
C ALA A 167 9.47 -3.54 4.19
N VAL A 168 10.32 -3.01 5.05
CA VAL A 168 10.86 -1.65 4.98
C VAL A 168 12.35 -1.73 4.60
N PRO A 169 12.72 -1.50 3.34
CA PRO A 169 14.11 -1.44 2.92
C PRO A 169 14.69 -0.11 3.35
N PHE A 170 15.77 -0.14 4.13
CA PHE A 170 16.47 1.05 4.55
C PHE A 170 17.96 0.74 4.70
N GLU A 171 18.79 1.55 4.05
CA GLU A 171 20.21 1.26 3.85
C GLU A 171 20.40 -0.16 3.24
N ASP A 172 21.29 -0.98 3.81
CA ASP A 172 21.55 -2.35 3.37
C ASP A 172 20.68 -3.40 4.07
N GLN A 173 19.58 -3.00 4.72
CA GLN A 173 18.70 -3.87 5.50
C GLN A 173 17.25 -3.83 5.00
N VAL A 174 16.50 -4.88 5.32
CA VAL A 174 15.05 -4.90 5.29
C VAL A 174 14.56 -5.17 6.71
N LEU A 175 13.75 -4.25 7.23
CA LEU A 175 13.05 -4.41 8.49
C LEU A 175 11.65 -4.96 8.20
N PHE A 176 11.25 -6.01 8.90
CA PHE A 176 9.88 -6.49 8.86
C PHE A 176 9.15 -6.01 10.10
N VAL A 177 8.07 -5.29 9.88
CA VAL A 177 7.31 -4.59 10.93
C VAL A 177 5.86 -5.04 10.84
N GLY A 178 5.34 -5.63 11.90
CA GLY A 178 3.92 -5.94 12.02
C GLY A 178 3.14 -4.69 12.44
N ILE A 179 2.01 -4.42 11.81
CA ILE A 179 1.05 -3.40 12.21
C ILE A 179 -0.32 -4.06 12.49
N PRO A 180 -1.15 -3.47 13.36
CA PRO A 180 -2.53 -3.95 13.52
C PRO A 180 -3.30 -3.88 12.20
N ALA A 181 -4.41 -4.60 12.12
CA ALA A 181 -5.28 -4.49 10.96
C ALA A 181 -5.82 -3.06 10.88
N PRO A 182 -5.92 -2.49 9.66
CA PRO A 182 -6.62 -1.22 9.47
C PRO A 182 -8.07 -1.35 9.96
N GLN A 183 -8.69 -0.22 10.25
CA GLN A 183 -10.10 -0.26 10.62
C GLN A 183 -10.90 -0.78 9.43
N GLU A 184 -11.80 -1.73 9.66
CA GLU A 184 -12.81 -2.06 8.66
C GLU A 184 -13.69 -0.82 8.52
N HIS A 185 -13.52 -0.06 7.44
CA HIS A 185 -14.55 0.86 6.99
C HIS A 185 -15.71 0.00 6.52
N ASP A 186 -16.81 -0.02 7.29
CA ASP A 186 -18.03 -0.75 6.96
C ASP A 186 -18.35 -0.57 5.47
N ASP A 187 -18.23 -1.65 4.69
CA ASP A 187 -18.76 -1.71 3.35
C ASP A 187 -20.30 -1.61 3.46
N PRO A 188 -20.95 -0.56 2.96
CA PRO A 188 -22.40 -0.46 3.02
C PRO A 188 -23.13 -1.50 2.14
N GLY A 189 -22.41 -2.48 1.57
CA GLY A 189 -22.92 -3.46 0.61
C GLY A 189 -23.37 -4.84 1.14
N ASP A 190 -23.10 -5.24 2.38
CA ASP A 190 -23.52 -6.57 2.89
C ASP A 190 -24.74 -6.50 3.84
N ASP A 191 -25.89 -6.12 3.28
CA ASP A 191 -27.19 -6.48 3.87
C ASP A 191 -27.72 -7.70 3.10
N SER A 192 -27.63 -8.86 3.77
CA SER A 192 -28.08 -10.18 3.32
C SER A 192 -29.57 -10.29 2.96
#